data_AF-A0A533MLI0-F1
#
_entry.id   AF-A0A533MLI0-F1
#
_cell.length_a   1.000
_cell.length_b   1.000
_cell.length_c   1.000
_cell.angle_alpha   90.00
_cell.angle_beta   90.00
_cell.angle_gamma   90.00
#
_symmetry.space_group_name_H-M   'P 1'
#
loop_
_entity.id
_entity.type
_entity.pdbx_description
1 polymer ?
#
loop_
_entity_poly.entity_id
_entity_poly.type
_entity_poly.pdbx_seq_one_letter_code
_entity_poly.pdbx_strand_id
1 'polypeptide(L)'
;MKVIIDTNAFMIPVQFGVNIFSELERLGYKDHIAPSSVVRELKGLKMLSKGKDKLAANAGFTLSGECRQVITEGPADDAIVELAIEESCAVLTNDKELQERLANKNVAVVYLRGKTHLEIK
;
A
#
# COMPACT_ATOMS: atom_id res chain seq x y z
N MET A 1 10.62 -8.13 8.06
CA MET A 1 10.96 -7.16 7.00
C MET A 1 9.94 -6.03 6.99
N LYS A 2 10.31 -4.86 6.46
CA LYS A 2 9.43 -3.69 6.35
C LYS A 2 8.73 -3.65 5.00
N VAL A 3 7.50 -3.16 4.97
CA VAL A 3 6.73 -2.93 3.76
C VAL A 3 5.96 -1.61 3.84
N ILE A 4 6.05 -0.80 2.80
CA ILE A 4 5.16 0.34 2.57
C ILE A 4 3.89 -0.16 1.89
N ILE A 5 2.73 0.26 2.38
CA ILE A 5 1.45 -0.09 1.79
C ILE A 5 0.91 1.13 1.05
N ASP A 6 0.64 0.97 -0.25
CA ASP A 6 0.06 1.97 -1.13
C ASP A 6 -1.46 2.15 -0.90
N THR A 7 -2.02 3.28 -1.33
CA THR A 7 -3.45 3.60 -1.28
C THR A 7 -4.31 2.50 -1.88
N ASN A 8 -3.96 1.99 -3.07
CA ASN A 8 -4.71 0.93 -3.74
C ASN A 8 -4.69 -0.40 -2.96
N ALA A 9 -3.60 -0.66 -2.24
CA ALA A 9 -3.40 -1.90 -1.51
C ALA A 9 -4.25 -1.95 -0.25
N PHE A 10 -4.40 -0.82 0.43
CA PHE A 10 -5.32 -0.67 1.56
C PHE A 10 -6.79 -0.93 1.19
N MET A 11 -7.16 -0.83 -0.09
CA MET A 11 -8.52 -1.07 -0.58
C MET A 11 -8.79 -2.56 -0.91
N ILE A 12 -7.75 -3.38 -1.05
CA ILE A 12 -7.84 -4.81 -1.41
C ILE A 12 -8.80 -5.61 -0.52
N PRO A 13 -8.82 -5.44 0.82
CA PRO A 13 -9.69 -6.26 1.69
C PRO A 13 -11.16 -6.15 1.33
N VAL A 14 -11.64 -4.94 1.02
CA VAL A 14 -13.05 -4.72 0.64
C VAL A 14 -13.29 -5.05 -0.83
N GLN A 15 -12.31 -4.82 -1.70
CA GLN A 15 -12.47 -5.06 -3.13
C GLN A 15 -12.47 -6.55 -3.47
N PHE A 16 -11.58 -7.33 -2.85
CA PHE A 16 -11.28 -8.72 -3.22
C PHE A 16 -11.42 -9.72 -2.06
N GLY A 17 -11.67 -9.28 -0.83
CA GLY A 17 -11.82 -10.18 0.32
C GLY A 17 -10.51 -10.78 0.83
N VAL A 18 -9.37 -10.18 0.50
CA VAL A 18 -8.03 -10.66 0.90
C VAL A 18 -7.55 -9.89 2.12
N ASN A 19 -7.16 -10.62 3.18
CA ASN A 19 -6.53 -10.02 4.34
C ASN A 19 -5.06 -9.73 4.03
N ILE A 20 -4.75 -8.47 3.69
CA ILE A 20 -3.40 -8.05 3.30
C ILE A 20 -2.39 -8.24 4.42
N PHE A 21 -2.76 -8.06 5.69
CA PHE A 21 -1.82 -8.18 6.81
C PHE A 21 -1.42 -9.62 7.06
N SER A 22 -2.37 -10.56 7.02
CA SER A 22 -2.07 -11.99 7.12
C SER A 22 -1.19 -12.46 5.96
N GLU A 23 -1.43 -11.96 4.75
CA GLU A 23 -0.62 -12.30 3.58
C GLU A 23 0.78 -11.68 3.63
N LEU A 24 0.90 -10.44 4.10
CA LEU A 24 2.20 -9.79 4.33
C LEU A 24 2.99 -10.54 5.40
N GLU A 25 2.35 -10.96 6.49
CA GLU A 25 2.98 -11.75 7.54
C GLU A 25 3.45 -13.12 7.01
N ARG A 26 2.63 -13.80 6.19
CA ARG A 26 3.01 -15.04 5.49
C ARG A 26 4.27 -14.87 4.64
N LEU A 27 4.45 -13.69 4.04
CA LEU A 27 5.63 -13.33 3.25
C LEU A 27 6.80 -12.79 4.09
N GLY A 28 6.66 -12.68 5.42
CA GLY A 28 7.71 -12.21 6.33
C GLY A 28 7.76 -10.69 6.58
N TYR A 29 6.75 -9.95 6.11
CA TYR A 29 6.61 -8.51 6.33
C TYR A 29 5.76 -8.22 7.57
N LYS A 30 6.43 -7.86 8.66
CA LYS A 30 5.81 -7.63 9.98
C LYS A 30 5.74 -6.15 10.35
N ASP A 31 6.56 -5.32 9.71
CA ASP A 31 6.60 -3.88 9.95
C ASP A 31 5.90 -3.15 8.80
N HIS A 32 4.67 -2.72 9.03
CA HIS A 32 3.84 -2.05 8.02
C HIS A 32 3.97 -0.53 8.13
N ILE A 33 4.23 0.13 7.01
CA ILE A 33 4.43 1.57 6.93
C ILE A 33 3.33 2.19 6.07
N ALA A 34 2.71 3.24 6.60
CA ALA A 34 1.74 4.06 5.88
C ALA A 34 2.30 5.50 5.75
N PRO A 35 2.72 5.92 4.55
CA PRO A 35 3.10 7.30 4.30
C PRO A 35 1.92 8.25 4.51
N SER A 36 2.20 9.45 5.01
CA SER A 36 1.15 10.47 5.22
C SER A 36 0.48 10.91 3.91
N SER A 37 1.21 10.84 2.78
CA SER A 37 0.67 11.06 1.43
C SER A 37 -0.41 10.03 1.08
N VAL A 38 -0.16 8.74 1.32
CA VAL A 38 -1.14 7.64 1.15
C VAL A 38 -2.37 7.85 2.03
N VAL A 39 -2.18 8.23 3.30
CA VAL A 39 -3.31 8.51 4.20
C VAL A 39 -4.17 9.69 3.72
N ARG A 40 -3.53 10.72 3.14
CA ARG A 40 -4.21 11.87 2.56
C ARG A 40 -5.05 11.48 1.34
N GLU A 41 -4.53 10.62 0.47
CA GLU A 41 -5.28 10.09 -0.67
C GLU A 41 -6.49 9.26 -0.25
N LEU A 42 -6.30 8.34 0.71
CA LEU A 42 -7.42 7.58 1.28
C LEU A 42 -8.50 8.51 1.84
N LYS A 43 -8.11 9.59 2.54
CA LYS A 43 -9.05 10.59 3.04
C LYS A 43 -9.80 11.30 1.90
N GLY A 44 -9.13 11.62 0.80
CA GLY A 44 -9.74 12.18 -0.41
C GLY A 44 -10.76 11.21 -1.05
N LEU A 45 -10.38 9.95 -1.22
CA LEU A 45 -11.24 8.90 -1.78
C LEU A 45 -12.50 8.68 -0.93
N LYS A 46 -12.40 8.73 0.41
CA LYS A 46 -13.58 8.65 1.30
C LYS A 46 -14.61 9.75 1.03
N MET A 47 -14.16 10.93 0.61
CA MET A 47 -15.03 12.08 0.34
C MET A 47 -15.61 12.05 -1.07
N LEU A 48 -14.80 11.67 -2.06
CA LEU A 48 -15.14 11.79 -3.48
C LEU A 48 -15.79 10.52 -4.07
N SER A 49 -15.43 9.34 -3.57
CA SER A 49 -15.92 8.06 -4.10
C SER A 49 -17.35 7.73 -3.63
N LYS A 50 -18.00 6.80 -4.34
CA LYS A 50 -19.34 6.29 -4.01
C LYS A 50 -19.34 4.75 -3.98
N GLY A 51 -20.39 4.17 -3.41
CA GLY A 51 -20.60 2.72 -3.41
C GLY A 51 -19.44 1.93 -2.79
N LYS A 52 -19.02 0.85 -3.49
CA LYS A 52 -17.98 -0.07 -3.02
C LYS A 52 -16.62 0.60 -2.82
N ASP A 53 -16.26 1.57 -3.65
CA ASP A 53 -14.98 2.26 -3.54
C ASP A 53 -14.91 3.16 -2.31
N LYS A 54 -16.02 3.81 -1.93
CA LYS A 54 -16.10 4.56 -0.68
C LYS A 54 -15.93 3.64 0.54
N LEU A 55 -16.56 2.45 0.50
CA LEU A 55 -16.38 1.45 1.57
C LEU A 55 -14.94 0.97 1.66
N ALA A 56 -14.30 0.72 0.51
CA ALA A 56 -12.91 0.30 0.45
C ALA A 56 -11.95 1.39 0.95
N ALA A 57 -12.15 2.64 0.57
CA ALA A 57 -11.35 3.77 1.07
C ALA A 57 -11.56 4.01 2.58
N ASN A 58 -12.79 3.83 3.08
CA ASN A 58 -13.08 3.92 4.51
C ASN A 58 -12.32 2.84 5.29
N ALA A 59 -12.41 1.58 4.86
CA ALA A 59 -11.69 0.48 5.49
C ALA A 59 -10.18 0.69 5.40
N GLY A 60 -9.67 1.05 4.22
CA GLY A 60 -8.26 1.32 3.99
C GLY A 60 -7.69 2.42 4.90
N PHE A 61 -8.46 3.49 5.12
CA PHE A 61 -8.07 4.56 6.06
C PHE A 61 -8.04 4.10 7.52
N THR A 62 -8.94 3.20 7.92
CA THR A 62 -8.88 2.62 9.27
C THR A 62 -7.65 1.73 9.41
N LEU A 63 -7.39 0.87 8.43
CA LEU A 63 -6.23 -0.04 8.41
C LEU A 63 -4.90 0.70 8.38
N SER A 64 -4.81 1.83 7.68
CA SER A 64 -3.58 2.64 7.67
C SER A 64 -3.26 3.22 9.05
N GLY A 65 -4.26 3.42 9.91
CA GLY A 65 -4.09 3.83 11.30
C GLY A 65 -3.40 2.79 12.20
N GLU A 66 -3.39 1.51 11.79
CA GLU A 66 -2.70 0.42 12.49
C GLU A 66 -1.21 0.31 12.10
N CYS A 67 -0.80 1.02 11.04
CA CYS A 67 0.57 1.01 10.52
C CYS A 67 1.45 2.10 11.16
N ARG A 68 2.78 1.94 11.06
CA ARG A 68 3.71 3.02 11.38
C ARG A 68 3.54 4.17 10.40
N GLN A 69 3.08 5.31 10.90
CA GLN A 69 2.89 6.53 10.13
C GLN A 69 4.22 7.24 9.91
N VAL A 70 4.54 7.56 8.66
CA VAL A 70 5.73 8.34 8.28
C VAL A 70 5.30 9.59 7.54
N ILE A 71 5.77 10.75 7.99
CA ILE A 71 5.47 12.03 7.34
C ILE A 71 6.25 12.08 6.03
N THR A 72 5.55 12.44 4.95
CA THR A 72 6.08 12.52 3.60
C THR A 72 5.51 13.73 2.89
N GLU A 73 6.31 14.30 1.99
CA GLU A 73 5.93 15.44 1.17
C GLU A 73 5.68 15.01 -0.28
N GLY A 74 4.91 15.80 -1.02
CA GLY A 74 4.64 15.54 -2.44
C GLY A 74 3.59 14.45 -2.72
N PRO A 75 3.50 14.03 -3.99
CA PRO A 75 2.62 12.95 -4.47
C PRO A 75 2.94 11.60 -3.81
N ALA A 76 1.94 10.71 -3.66
CA ALA A 76 2.14 9.44 -2.97
C ALA A 76 3.18 8.55 -3.65
N ASP A 77 3.11 8.37 -4.97
CA ASP A 77 4.04 7.50 -5.70
C ASP A 77 5.51 7.93 -5.55
N ASP A 78 5.77 9.24 -5.65
CA ASP A 78 7.12 9.80 -5.49
C ASP A 78 7.63 9.57 -4.07
N ALA A 79 6.80 9.93 -3.07
CA ALA A 79 7.10 9.72 -1.66
C ALA A 79 7.32 8.24 -1.31
N ILE A 80 6.55 7.32 -1.92
CA ILE A 80 6.68 5.88 -1.71
C ILE A 80 8.04 5.40 -2.25
N VAL A 81 8.43 5.81 -3.45
CA VAL A 81 9.71 5.40 -4.05
C VAL A 81 10.88 5.91 -3.21
N GLU A 82 10.86 7.18 -2.83
CA GLU A 82 11.91 7.79 -2.00
C GLU A 82 12.03 7.08 -0.65
N LEU A 83 10.91 6.94 0.06
CA LEU A 83 10.88 6.28 1.37
C LEU A 83 11.29 4.80 1.28
N ALA A 84 10.93 4.10 0.20
CA ALA A 84 11.28 2.70 0.02
C ALA A 84 12.80 2.50 -0.09
N ILE A 85 13.48 3.41 -0.78
CA ILE A 85 14.93 3.43 -0.92
C ILE A 85 15.59 3.76 0.43
N GLU A 86 15.14 4.83 1.10
CA GLU A 86 15.73 5.30 2.36
C GLU A 86 15.62 4.25 3.48
N GLU A 87 14.46 3.61 3.62
CA GLU A 87 14.19 2.64 4.69
C GLU A 87 14.53 1.20 4.30
N SER A 88 15.00 0.97 3.06
CA SER A 88 15.29 -0.34 2.47
C SER A 88 14.12 -1.32 2.66
N CYS A 89 12.93 -0.92 2.20
CA CYS A 89 11.70 -1.67 2.42
C CYS A 89 11.00 -2.03 1.10
N ALA A 90 10.20 -3.09 1.14
CA ALA A 90 9.38 -3.47 0.00
C ALA A 90 8.17 -2.53 -0.12
N VAL A 91 7.51 -2.54 -1.27
CA VAL A 91 6.26 -1.80 -1.48
C VAL A 91 5.16 -2.76 -1.92
N LEU A 92 4.02 -2.71 -1.23
CA LEU A 92 2.80 -3.37 -1.66
C LEU A 92 1.99 -2.42 -2.55
N THR A 93 1.97 -2.68 -3.85
CA THR A 93 1.18 -1.93 -4.84
C THR A 93 0.76 -2.79 -6.03
N ASN A 94 -0.44 -2.53 -6.53
CA ASN A 94 -0.93 -3.14 -7.78
C ASN A 94 -0.80 -2.20 -9.00
N ASP A 95 -0.28 -0.99 -8.81
CA ASP A 95 -0.07 -0.05 -9.90
C ASP A 95 1.15 -0.45 -10.74
N LYS A 96 0.94 -0.68 -12.04
CA LYS A 96 2.00 -1.19 -12.92
C LYS A 96 3.13 -0.17 -13.12
N GLU A 97 2.81 1.11 -13.21
CA GLU A 97 3.80 2.17 -13.39
C GLU A 97 4.68 2.28 -12.15
N LEU A 98 4.07 2.27 -10.96
CA LEU A 98 4.82 2.28 -9.70
C LEU A 98 5.69 1.04 -9.55
N GLN A 99 5.20 -0.15 -9.93
CA GLN A 99 6.03 -1.37 -9.91
C GLN A 99 7.27 -1.26 -10.80
N GLU A 100 7.14 -0.69 -12.00
CA GLU A 100 8.27 -0.49 -12.92
C GLU A 100 9.27 0.51 -12.34
N ARG A 101 8.78 1.61 -11.76
CA ARG A 101 9.62 2.61 -11.10
C ARG A 101 10.42 2.01 -9.93
N LEU A 102 9.79 1.17 -9.12
CA LEU A 102 10.43 0.50 -7.98
C LEU A 102 11.44 -0.57 -8.43
N ALA A 103 11.11 -1.35 -9.45
CA ALA A 103 12.02 -2.35 -10.01
C ALA A 103 13.30 -1.68 -10.56
N ASN A 104 13.18 -0.54 -11.25
CA ASN A 104 14.32 0.25 -11.73
C ASN A 104 15.22 0.80 -10.60
N LYS A 105 14.72 0.80 -9.36
CA LYS A 105 15.45 1.21 -8.15
C LYS A 105 15.87 0.04 -7.28
N ASN A 106 15.73 -1.21 -7.76
CA ASN A 106 16.00 -2.44 -7.01
C ASN A 106 15.18 -2.57 -5.71
N VAL A 107 13.98 -2.00 -5.70
CA VAL A 107 13.04 -2.13 -4.57
C VAL A 107 12.14 -3.34 -4.81
N ALA A 108 12.04 -4.22 -3.80
CA ALA A 108 11.16 -5.37 -3.86
C ALA A 108 9.68 -4.95 -3.89
N VAL A 109 8.91 -5.59 -4.76
CA VAL A 109 7.48 -5.30 -4.94
C VAL A 109 6.66 -6.47 -4.44
N VAL A 110 5.70 -6.18 -3.58
CA VAL A 110 4.62 -7.09 -3.23
C VAL A 110 3.38 -6.69 -4.02
N TYR A 111 2.65 -7.64 -4.58
CA TYR A 111 1.45 -7.36 -5.37
C TYR A 111 0.38 -8.44 -5.18
N LEU A 112 -0.87 -8.08 -5.48
CA LEU A 112 -2.00 -9.01 -5.45
C LEU A 112 -2.01 -9.87 -6.71
N ARG A 113 -1.78 -11.18 -6.54
CA ARG A 113 -1.86 -12.15 -7.62
C ARG A 113 -3.22 -12.82 -7.65
N GLY A 114 -3.80 -12.89 -8.84
CA GLY A 114 -5.06 -13.61 -9.09
C GLY A 114 -6.26 -13.12 -8.27
N LYS A 115 -6.16 -11.96 -7.62
CA LYS A 115 -7.15 -11.43 -6.67
C LYS A 115 -7.39 -12.32 -5.44
N THR A 116 -6.42 -13.17 -5.08
CA THR A 116 -6.59 -14.15 -4.00
C THR A 116 -5.48 -14.13 -2.96
N HIS A 117 -4.26 -13.78 -3.32
CA HIS A 117 -3.10 -13.81 -2.43
C HIS A 117 -2.03 -12.80 -2.84
N LEU A 118 -1.10 -12.50 -1.94
CA LEU A 118 0.06 -11.65 -2.25
C LEU A 118 1.27 -12.46 -2.70
N GLU A 119 2.02 -11.93 -3.65
CA GLU A 119 3.32 -12.47 -4.08
C GLU A 119 4.38 -11.38 -4.15
N ILE A 120 5.64 -11.81 -4.14
CA ILE A 120 6.81 -10.95 -4.30
C ILE A 120 7.26 -11.07 -5.76
N LYS A 121 7.57 -9.93 -6.37
CA LYS A 121 8.11 -9.83 -7.73
C LYS A 121 9.63 -9.73 -7.72
#